data_AF-S7XWC6-F1
#
_entry.id   AF-S7XWC6-F1
#
_cell.length_a   1.000
_cell.length_b   1.000
_cell.length_c   1.000
_cell.angle_alpha   90.00
_cell.angle_beta   90.00
_cell.angle_gamma   90.00
#
_symmetry.space_group_name_H-M   'P 1'
#
loop_
_entity.id
_entity.type
_entity.pdbx_description
1 polymer ?
#
loop_
_entity_poly.entity_id
_entity_poly.type
_entity_poly.pdbx_seq_one_letter_code
_entity_poly.pdbx_strand_id
1 'polypeptide(L)'
;MFASTTAHITAMFAAFYTAGLALGAPPMLFALMMAAASSIMMTLTHYATGTSPVVYGSGYTTLGEWWKAGFVMSVVNIIIFVVIGGLWWKVLGYW
;
A
#
# COMPACT_ATOMS: atom_id res chain seq x y z
N MET A 1 -13.68 1.00 1.39
CA MET A 1 -12.41 1.47 1.98
C MET A 1 -12.27 0.76 3.32
N PHE A 2 -11.22 -0.05 3.51
CA PHE A 2 -11.07 -0.84 4.73
C PHE A 2 -10.47 0.02 5.85
N ALA A 3 -11.08 -0.01 7.04
CA ALA A 3 -10.57 0.68 8.23
C ALA A 3 -9.48 -0.12 8.97
N SER A 4 -9.16 -1.33 8.50
CA SER A 4 -8.19 -2.25 9.10
C SER A 4 -7.31 -2.87 8.03
N THR A 5 -5.99 -2.81 8.23
CA THR A 5 -4.97 -3.43 7.38
C THR A 5 -5.11 -4.95 7.36
N THR A 6 -5.40 -5.57 8.50
CA THR A 6 -5.58 -7.02 8.58
C THR A 6 -6.77 -7.49 7.77
N ALA A 7 -7.92 -6.80 7.88
CA ALA A 7 -9.13 -7.14 7.11
C ALA A 7 -8.94 -6.91 5.60
N HIS A 8 -8.19 -5.89 5.22
CA HIS A 8 -7.85 -5.63 3.82
C HIS A 8 -6.95 -6.74 3.25
N ILE A 9 -5.91 -7.12 3.97
CA ILE A 9 -4.97 -8.18 3.57
C ILE A 9 -5.70 -9.52 3.47
N THR A 10 -6.46 -9.92 4.49
CA THR A 10 -7.14 -11.23 4.47
C THR A 10 -8.20 -11.34 3.37
N ALA A 11 -8.87 -10.25 3.01
CA ALA A 11 -9.89 -10.24 1.96
C ALA A 11 -9.32 -10.16 0.53
N MET A 12 -8.28 -9.36 0.32
CA MET A 12 -7.78 -9.05 -1.04
C MET A 12 -6.53 -9.85 -1.41
N PHE A 13 -5.64 -10.14 -0.45
CA PHE A 13 -4.34 -10.76 -0.73
C PHE A 13 -4.51 -12.12 -1.40
N ALA A 14 -5.33 -13.01 -0.85
CA ALA A 14 -5.52 -14.36 -1.41
C ALA A 14 -6.08 -14.32 -2.85
N ALA A 15 -7.07 -13.47 -3.12
CA ALA A 15 -7.72 -13.37 -4.42
C ALA A 15 -6.78 -12.85 -5.51
N PHE A 16 -6.06 -11.76 -5.24
CA PHE A 16 -5.11 -11.20 -6.21
C PHE A 16 -3.85 -12.06 -6.34
N TYR A 17 -3.32 -12.57 -5.23
CA TYR A 17 -2.12 -13.42 -5.22
C TYR A 17 -2.32 -14.70 -6.05
N THR A 18 -3.44 -15.40 -5.86
CA THR A 18 -3.76 -16.59 -6.64
C THR A 18 -3.97 -16.29 -8.13
N ALA A 19 -4.61 -15.17 -8.47
CA ALA A 19 -4.76 -14.73 -9.85
C ALA A 19 -3.41 -14.38 -10.51
N GLY A 20 -2.51 -13.71 -9.79
CA GLY A 20 -1.17 -13.38 -10.29
C GLY A 20 -0.30 -14.61 -10.51
N LEU A 21 -0.38 -15.59 -9.59
CA LEU A 21 0.29 -16.88 -9.76
C LEU A 21 -0.22 -17.64 -10.99
N ALA A 22 -1.53 -17.61 -11.26
CA ALA A 22 -2.12 -18.23 -12.44
C ALA A 22 -1.64 -17.59 -13.76
N LEU A 23 -1.21 -16.32 -13.73
CA LEU A 23 -0.64 -15.59 -14.87
C LEU A 23 0.88 -15.78 -15.00
N GLY A 24 1.50 -16.61 -14.15
CA GLY A 24 2.94 -16.88 -14.18
C GLY A 24 3.80 -15.84 -13.44
N ALA A 25 3.20 -15.03 -12.56
CA ALA A 25 3.98 -14.10 -11.74
C ALA A 25 4.90 -14.86 -10.77
N PRO A 26 6.15 -14.40 -10.54
CA PRO A 26 7.04 -15.02 -9.58
C PRO A 26 6.43 -14.94 -8.17
N PRO A 27 6.26 -16.06 -7.45
CA PRO A 27 5.54 -16.09 -6.19
C PRO A 27 6.10 -15.12 -5.15
N MET A 28 7.43 -15.09 -5.01
CA MET A 28 8.11 -14.25 -4.03
C MET A 28 7.97 -12.75 -4.35
N LEU A 29 8.17 -12.39 -5.63
CA LEU A 29 8.05 -11.02 -6.11
C LEU A 29 6.62 -10.50 -5.91
N PHE A 30 5.64 -11.30 -6.30
CA PHE A 30 4.24 -10.93 -6.23
C PHE A 30 3.74 -10.84 -4.78
N ALA A 31 4.22 -11.71 -3.89
CA ALA A 31 3.92 -11.62 -2.45
C ALA A 31 4.47 -10.32 -1.84
N LEU A 32 5.69 -9.94 -2.19
CA LEU A 32 6.32 -8.71 -1.69
C LEU A 32 5.62 -7.45 -2.22
N MET A 33 5.19 -7.45 -3.49
CA MET A 33 4.38 -6.36 -4.06
C MET A 33 3.01 -6.23 -3.39
N MET A 34 2.35 -7.35 -3.09
CA MET A 34 1.05 -7.34 -2.41
C MET A 34 1.17 -6.88 -0.94
N ALA A 35 2.26 -7.25 -0.26
CA ALA A 35 2.56 -6.75 1.08
C ALA A 35 2.80 -5.24 1.07
N ALA A 36 3.57 -4.75 0.09
CA ALA A 36 3.83 -3.33 -0.12
C ALA A 36 2.56 -2.50 -0.33
N ALA A 37 1.70 -2.95 -1.24
CA ALA A 37 0.42 -2.29 -1.52
C ALA A 37 -0.46 -2.18 -0.27
N SER A 38 -0.38 -3.18 0.62
CA SER A 38 -1.10 -3.19 1.88
C SER A 38 -0.57 -2.16 2.89
N SER A 39 0.74 -1.92 2.91
CA SER A 39 1.37 -0.88 3.73
C SER A 39 1.04 0.53 3.23
N ILE A 40 0.93 0.75 1.92
CA ILE A 40 0.63 2.07 1.33
C ILE A 40 -0.77 2.54 1.74
N MET A 41 -1.75 1.63 1.83
CA MET A 41 -3.11 1.96 2.27
C MET A 41 -3.19 2.65 3.63
N MET A 42 -2.23 2.41 4.55
CA MET A 42 -2.20 3.06 5.87
C MET A 42 -1.99 4.58 5.82
N THR A 43 -1.53 5.12 4.69
CA THR A 43 -1.14 6.54 4.57
C THR A 43 -2.19 7.42 3.90
N LEU A 44 -3.25 6.85 3.32
CA LEU A 44 -4.16 7.59 2.44
C LEU A 44 -5.29 8.33 3.16
N THR A 45 -5.81 7.82 4.29
CA THR A 45 -6.99 8.42 4.93
C THR A 45 -6.73 8.90 6.36
N HIS A 46 -7.52 9.89 6.75
CA HIS A 46 -7.54 10.45 8.10
C HIS A 46 -7.98 9.44 9.18
N TYR A 47 -8.48 8.27 8.78
CA TYR A 47 -8.82 7.15 9.66
C TYR A 47 -8.01 5.87 9.37
N ALA A 48 -7.00 5.94 8.50
CA ALA A 48 -6.25 4.77 8.06
C ALA A 48 -5.41 4.13 9.18
N THR A 49 -5.01 4.91 10.18
CA THR A 49 -4.20 4.47 11.32
C THR A 49 -4.69 5.20 12.58
N GLY A 50 -4.55 4.61 13.77
CA GLY A 50 -5.03 5.20 15.04
C GLY A 50 -4.45 6.59 15.36
N THR A 51 -3.30 6.95 14.78
CA THR A 51 -2.67 8.27 14.90
C THR A 51 -3.25 9.31 13.95
N SER A 52 -3.81 8.92 12.81
CA SER A 52 -4.34 9.83 11.79
C SER A 52 -5.54 10.67 12.28
N PRO A 53 -6.51 10.13 13.03
CA PRO A 53 -7.61 10.93 13.60
C PRO A 53 -7.13 11.92 14.66
N VAL A 54 -6.05 11.61 15.39
CA VAL A 54 -5.48 12.48 16.42
C VAL A 54 -4.88 13.72 15.77
N VAL A 55 -4.15 13.55 14.66
CA VAL A 55 -3.58 14.66 13.89
C VAL A 55 -4.68 15.43 13.16
N TYR A 56 -5.64 14.75 12.55
CA TYR A 56 -6.78 15.44 11.89
C TYR A 56 -7.64 16.25 12.90
N GLY A 57 -7.87 15.69 14.10
CA GLY A 57 -8.63 16.34 15.17
C GLY A 57 -7.93 17.52 15.85
N SER A 58 -6.63 17.70 15.61
CA SER A 58 -5.85 18.83 16.15
C SER A 58 -6.06 20.16 15.40
N GLY A 59 -6.83 20.16 14.31
CA GLY A 59 -7.23 21.37 13.58
C GLY A 59 -6.17 21.97 12.65
N TYR A 60 -4.98 21.35 12.53
CA TYR A 60 -3.89 21.84 11.68
C TYR A 60 -4.12 21.63 10.17
N THR A 61 -5.05 20.76 9.76
CA THR A 61 -5.24 20.36 8.35
C THR A 61 -6.71 20.23 8.01
N THR A 62 -7.13 20.70 6.83
CA THR A 62 -8.48 20.49 6.33
C THR A 62 -8.65 19.11 5.68
N LEU A 63 -9.89 18.63 5.55
CA LEU A 63 -10.21 17.36 4.86
C LEU A 63 -9.63 17.34 3.44
N GLY A 64 -9.74 18.45 2.71
CA GLY A 64 -9.26 18.55 1.34
C GLY A 64 -7.74 18.46 1.23
N GLU A 65 -7.00 19.09 2.15
CA GLU A 65 -5.53 19.01 2.18
C GLU A 65 -5.05 17.61 2.54
N TRP A 66 -5.71 16.94 3.49
CA TRP A 66 -5.38 15.57 3.86
C TRP A 66 -5.55 14.61 2.69
N TRP A 67 -6.67 14.71 1.96
CA TRP A 67 -6.93 13.86 0.80
C TRP A 67 -5.96 14.14 -0.35
N LYS A 68 -5.60 15.40 -0.61
CA LYS A 68 -4.56 15.74 -1.61
C LYS A 68 -3.21 15.16 -1.22
N ALA A 69 -2.79 15.33 0.04
CA ALA A 69 -1.53 14.79 0.55
C ALA A 69 -1.52 13.26 0.49
N GLY A 70 -2.59 12.60 0.93
CA GLY A 70 -2.72 11.14 0.84
C GLY A 70 -2.65 10.62 -0.59
N PHE A 71 -3.29 11.31 -1.54
CA PHE A 71 -3.22 10.94 -2.97
C PHE A 71 -1.80 11.08 -3.52
N VAL A 72 -1.12 12.22 -3.27
CA VAL A 72 0.27 12.43 -3.71
C VAL A 72 1.20 11.38 -3.10
N MET A 73 1.07 11.11 -1.81
CA MET A 73 1.88 10.10 -1.11
C MET A 73 1.64 8.69 -1.64
N SER A 74 0.41 8.36 -2.04
CA SER A 74 0.09 7.07 -2.69
C SER A 74 0.87 6.90 -3.99
N VAL A 75 0.82 7.91 -4.87
CA VAL A 75 1.51 7.89 -6.16
C VAL A 75 3.02 7.76 -5.97
N VAL A 76 3.61 8.56 -5.07
CA VAL A 76 5.05 8.51 -4.77
C VAL A 76 5.45 7.14 -4.22
N ASN A 77 4.69 6.57 -3.29
CA ASN A 77 4.99 5.26 -2.74
C ASN A 77 4.89 4.15 -3.80
N ILE A 78 3.88 4.19 -4.68
CA ILE A 78 3.76 3.23 -5.78
C ILE A 78 4.98 3.31 -6.70
N ILE A 79 5.41 4.52 -7.08
CA ILE A 79 6.59 4.71 -7.92
C ILE A 79 7.85 4.17 -7.24
N ILE A 80 8.05 4.48 -5.97
CA ILE A 80 9.17 3.97 -5.18
C ILE A 80 9.15 2.44 -5.13
N PHE A 81 8.02 1.84 -4.84
CA PHE A 81 7.92 0.38 -4.73
C PHE A 81 8.14 -0.32 -6.07
N VAL A 82 7.60 0.21 -7.16
CA VAL A 82 7.78 -0.37 -8.50
C VAL A 82 9.21 -0.19 -8.99
N VAL A 83 9.79 1.00 -8.84
CA VAL A 83 11.13 1.31 -9.36
C VAL A 83 12.21 0.76 -8.45
N ILE A 84 12.25 1.19 -7.19
CA ILE A 84 13.31 0.81 -6.24
C ILE A 84 13.09 -0.62 -5.77
N GLY A 85 11.85 -1.02 -5.45
CA GLY A 85 11.55 -2.42 -5.09
C GLY A 85 11.83 -3.36 -6.25
N GLY A 86 11.37 -3.04 -7.46
CA GLY A 86 11.66 -3.80 -8.68
C GLY A 86 13.17 -3.97 -8.94
N LEU A 87 13.94 -2.88 -8.85
CA LEU A 87 15.41 -2.92 -8.97
C LEU A 87 16.05 -3.78 -7.87
N TRP A 88 15.61 -3.63 -6.62
CA TRP A 88 16.14 -4.37 -5.48
C TRP A 88 15.89 -5.87 -5.60
N TRP A 89 14.69 -6.28 -6.01
CA TRP A 89 14.35 -7.69 -6.20
C TRP A 89 15.08 -8.32 -7.38
N LYS A 90 15.38 -7.54 -8.43
CA LYS A 90 16.25 -7.96 -9.52
C LYS A 90 17.69 -8.18 -9.07
N VAL A 91 18.21 -7.33 -8.17
CA VAL A 91 19.55 -7.52 -7.58
C VAL A 91 19.60 -8.75 -6.67
N LEU A 92 18.50 -9.06 -5.97
CA LEU A 92 18.39 -10.24 -5.10
C LEU A 92 18.14 -11.56 -5.86
N GLY A 93 17.94 -11.52 -7.18
CA GLY A 93 17.67 -12.72 -7.99
C GLY A 93 16.27 -13.32 -7.78
N TYR A 94 15.32 -12.53 -7.25
CA TYR A 94 13.89 -12.90 -7.19
C TYR A 94 13.16 -12.67 -8.53
N TRP A 95 13.90 -12.24 -9.56
CA TRP A 95 13.54 -12.12 -10.97
C TRP A 95 14.79 -12.29 -11.84
#